data_AF-A0A1V8YDC7-F1
#
_entry.id   AF-A0A1V8YDC7-F1
#
_cell.length_a   1.000
_cell.length_b   1.000
_cell.length_c   1.000
_cell.angle_alpha   90.00
_cell.angle_beta   90.00
_cell.angle_gamma   90.00
#
_symmetry.space_group_name_H-M   'P 1'
#
loop_
_entity.id
_entity.type
_entity.pdbx_description
1 polymer ?
#
loop_
_entity_poly.entity_id
_entity_poly.type
_entity_poly.pdbx_seq_one_letter_code
_entity_poly.pdbx_strand_id
1 'polypeptide(L)'
;MITTDKFFQEENQTSPFFEGWYFKHQIEHEVYSFIPGYSISENGERCPFIQVISHEQSEIFFFDSDQLFVAKDHLFIEIGKNTFSEKGLSLSLTSPNLTITGTIDYGSFTPLRRTNYAPSIMGPFSYLSFMECYHGILSMKHSLKGQLTWNNQQIDFTHGIGYLEKDWGSSFPATYLWAQCNQFETIDAQFFFSAAEIPFLKGRFLGVISVLQVNNEEYRFGTYYGAKILSIFRKENNLVIIMKQQQLELTIEVQTEGGHPLMAPHQGLMNRIIREKASTEITVTLQKNKGIIFKQKGNAAGFEEVGQLRGFSY
;
A
#
# COMPACT_ATOMS: atom_id res chain seq x y z
N MET A 1 -5.64 -1.47 24.97
CA MET A 1 -4.56 -1.85 24.05
C MET A 1 -5.21 -2.13 22.71
N ILE A 2 -4.80 -1.43 21.65
CA ILE A 2 -5.37 -1.60 20.30
C ILE A 2 -4.75 -2.87 19.74
N THR A 3 -5.55 -3.92 19.56
CA THR A 3 -5.06 -5.22 19.12
C THR A 3 -4.45 -5.16 17.72
N THR A 4 -4.91 -4.24 16.87
CA THR A 4 -4.42 -4.02 15.50
C THR A 4 -3.14 -3.16 15.42
N ASP A 5 -2.71 -2.54 16.51
CA ASP A 5 -1.51 -1.68 16.51
C ASP A 5 -0.21 -2.48 16.70
N LYS A 6 -0.29 -3.80 16.81
CA LYS A 6 0.91 -4.64 16.89
C LYS A 6 1.67 -4.59 15.57
N PHE A 7 2.99 -4.42 15.66
CA PHE A 7 3.90 -4.50 14.51
C PHE A 7 3.90 -5.88 13.87
N PHE A 8 3.66 -6.90 14.69
CA PHE A 8 3.48 -8.29 14.28
C PHE A 8 2.21 -8.82 14.90
N GLN A 9 1.32 -9.36 14.07
CA GLN A 9 -0.02 -9.66 14.54
C GLN A 9 -0.11 -10.99 15.26
N GLU A 10 0.84 -11.92 15.09
CA GLU A 10 0.47 -13.29 15.44
C GLU A 10 1.53 -14.37 15.72
N GLU A 11 1.32 -15.12 16.80
CA GLU A 11 2.19 -16.20 17.27
C GLU A 11 1.52 -17.58 17.21
N ASN A 12 0.20 -17.72 16.89
CA ASN A 12 -0.54 -19.00 16.95
C ASN A 12 -1.84 -19.12 16.09
N GLN A 13 -1.90 -18.70 14.82
CA GLN A 13 -3.09 -18.93 13.97
C GLN A 13 -3.02 -20.31 13.35
N THR A 14 -4.13 -21.03 13.51
CA THR A 14 -4.44 -22.29 12.84
C THR A 14 -5.36 -22.10 11.65
N SER A 15 -5.54 -20.86 11.19
CA SER A 15 -6.48 -20.45 10.14
C SER A 15 -5.73 -19.70 9.03
N PRO A 16 -6.26 -19.64 7.80
CA PRO A 16 -5.66 -18.87 6.72
C PRO A 16 -5.42 -17.42 7.14
N PHE A 17 -4.18 -16.99 7.02
CA PHE A 17 -3.73 -15.67 7.41
C PHE A 17 -2.61 -15.20 6.50
N PHE A 18 -2.49 -13.89 6.32
CA PHE A 18 -1.32 -13.28 5.71
C PHE A 18 -0.97 -12.00 6.46
N GLU A 19 0.30 -11.64 6.39
CA GLU A 19 0.82 -10.36 6.83
C GLU A 19 1.96 -9.96 5.88
N GLY A 20 1.87 -8.76 5.32
CA GLY A 20 2.81 -8.25 4.33
C GLY A 20 3.02 -6.75 4.49
N TRP A 21 4.21 -6.29 4.09
CA TRP A 21 4.61 -4.89 4.17
C TRP A 21 5.01 -4.42 2.78
N TYR A 22 4.34 -3.41 2.25
CA TYR A 22 4.62 -2.85 0.94
C TYR A 22 5.62 -1.69 1.08
N PHE A 23 6.91 -1.97 0.84
CA PHE A 23 7.94 -0.94 0.76
C PHE A 23 8.04 -0.47 -0.69
N LYS A 24 7.59 0.75 -0.97
CA LYS A 24 7.74 1.39 -2.28
C LYS A 24 8.89 2.37 -2.25
N HIS A 25 9.81 2.24 -3.19
CA HIS A 25 10.94 3.12 -3.42
C HIS A 25 10.81 3.76 -4.79
N GLN A 26 10.90 5.08 -4.82
CA GLN A 26 10.83 5.84 -6.03
C GLN A 26 12.11 6.64 -6.23
N ILE A 27 12.69 6.52 -7.43
CA ILE A 27 13.82 7.32 -7.90
C ILE A 27 13.45 7.90 -9.25
N GLU A 28 13.39 9.23 -9.32
CA GLU A 28 12.95 9.95 -10.51
C GLU A 28 11.56 9.45 -10.97
N HIS A 29 11.51 8.74 -12.10
CA HIS A 29 10.31 8.16 -12.70
C HIS A 29 10.16 6.65 -12.47
N GLU A 30 11.20 6.02 -11.90
CA GLU A 30 11.27 4.59 -11.65
C GLU A 30 10.74 4.25 -10.26
N VAL A 31 9.99 3.16 -10.19
CA VAL A 31 9.42 2.60 -8.97
C VAL A 31 9.89 1.17 -8.79
N TYR A 32 10.39 0.88 -7.60
CA TYR A 32 10.76 -0.44 -7.12
C TYR A 32 9.99 -0.71 -5.83
N SER A 33 9.27 -1.83 -5.78
CA SER A 33 8.56 -2.24 -4.58
C SER A 33 9.08 -3.58 -4.09
N PHE A 34 9.28 -3.67 -2.78
CA PHE A 34 9.68 -4.89 -2.09
C PHE A 34 8.64 -5.21 -1.04
N ILE A 35 8.07 -6.40 -1.13
CA ILE A 35 6.99 -6.86 -0.27
C ILE A 35 7.45 -8.11 0.47
N PRO A 36 8.19 -7.97 1.60
CA PRO A 36 8.33 -9.07 2.52
C PRO A 36 6.97 -9.40 3.13
N GLY A 37 6.71 -10.68 3.29
CA GLY A 37 5.49 -11.14 3.93
C GLY A 37 5.54 -12.62 4.22
N TYR A 38 4.47 -13.11 4.81
CA TYR A 38 4.22 -14.53 4.92
C TYR A 38 2.73 -14.80 4.82
N SER A 39 2.40 -15.99 4.33
CA SER A 39 1.05 -16.53 4.41
C SER A 39 1.04 -17.83 5.21
N ILE A 40 -0.12 -18.14 5.78
CA ILE A 40 -0.44 -19.39 6.44
C ILE A 40 -1.56 -20.02 5.62
N SER A 41 -1.32 -21.20 5.07
CA SER A 41 -2.33 -21.94 4.30
C SER A 41 -3.39 -22.57 5.21
N GLU A 42 -4.47 -23.11 4.62
CA GLU A 42 -5.49 -23.88 5.36
C GLU A 42 -4.90 -25.06 6.16
N ASN A 43 -3.76 -25.60 5.71
CA ASN A 43 -3.08 -26.71 6.37
C ASN A 43 -2.13 -26.24 7.49
N GLY A 44 -2.08 -24.94 7.78
CA GLY A 44 -1.18 -24.34 8.78
C GLY A 44 0.26 -24.18 8.31
N GLU A 45 0.56 -24.47 7.04
CA GLU A 45 1.90 -24.29 6.48
C GLU A 45 2.20 -22.81 6.31
N ARG A 46 3.32 -22.37 6.91
CA ARG A 46 3.79 -20.99 6.83
C ARG A 46 4.73 -20.86 5.64
N CYS A 47 4.39 -19.96 4.72
CA CYS A 47 5.16 -19.67 3.52
C CYS A 47 5.65 -18.22 3.56
N PRO A 48 6.87 -17.96 4.06
CA PRO A 48 7.52 -16.67 3.91
C PRO A 48 7.85 -16.39 2.45
N PHE A 49 7.73 -15.13 2.05
CA PHE A 49 8.09 -14.69 0.72
C PHE A 49 8.62 -13.25 0.72
N ILE A 50 9.35 -12.92 -0.34
CA ILE A 50 9.62 -11.54 -0.73
C ILE A 50 9.16 -11.40 -2.18
N GLN A 51 8.16 -10.55 -2.41
CA GLN A 51 7.77 -10.18 -3.76
C GLN A 51 8.48 -8.89 -4.16
N VAL A 52 9.04 -8.88 -5.36
CA VAL A 52 9.78 -7.77 -5.93
C VAL A 52 9.06 -7.31 -7.18
N ILE A 53 8.82 -6.00 -7.27
CA ILE A 53 8.08 -5.39 -8.36
C ILE A 53 8.88 -4.20 -8.87
N SER A 54 8.93 -4.08 -10.19
CA SER A 54 9.54 -2.97 -10.91
C SER A 54 8.71 -2.69 -12.16
N HIS A 55 9.10 -1.70 -12.96
CA HIS A 55 8.47 -1.42 -14.24
C HIS A 55 8.58 -2.57 -15.24
N GLU A 56 9.64 -3.37 -15.18
CA GLU A 56 9.90 -4.39 -16.20
C GLU A 56 9.44 -5.79 -15.78
N GLN A 57 9.46 -6.06 -14.48
CA GLN A 57 9.26 -7.40 -13.95
C GLN A 57 8.64 -7.43 -12.56
N SER A 58 7.95 -8.53 -12.29
CA SER A 58 7.41 -8.93 -10.99
C SER A 58 7.86 -10.36 -10.71
N GLU A 59 8.50 -10.59 -9.57
CA GLU A 59 9.02 -11.89 -9.18
C GLU A 59 8.80 -12.15 -7.69
N ILE A 60 8.53 -13.39 -7.33
CA ILE A 60 8.35 -13.82 -5.94
C ILE A 60 9.43 -14.82 -5.56
N PHE A 61 10.07 -14.55 -4.42
CA PHE A 61 11.07 -15.41 -3.80
C PHE A 61 10.41 -16.09 -2.60
N PHE A 62 10.29 -17.42 -2.64
CA PHE A 62 9.82 -18.21 -1.51
C PHE A 62 10.98 -18.66 -0.65
N PHE A 63 10.74 -18.76 0.65
CA PHE A 63 11.73 -19.16 1.65
C PHE A 63 11.16 -20.23 2.57
N ASP A 64 12.04 -20.96 3.23
CA ASP A 64 11.64 -21.94 4.23
C ASP A 64 11.11 -21.24 5.49
N SER A 65 10.17 -21.88 6.17
CA SER A 65 9.48 -21.28 7.33
C SER A 65 10.41 -20.87 8.49
N ASP A 66 11.56 -21.52 8.63
CA ASP A 66 12.58 -21.26 9.65
C ASP A 66 13.50 -20.07 9.31
N GLN A 67 13.43 -19.56 8.08
CA GLN A 67 14.19 -18.40 7.62
C GLN A 67 13.48 -17.07 7.91
N LEU A 68 12.28 -17.10 8.48
CA LEU A 68 11.48 -15.92 8.78
C LEU A 68 11.56 -15.54 10.26
N PHE A 69 11.97 -14.31 10.50
CA PHE A 69 11.88 -13.65 11.80
C PHE A 69 11.17 -12.29 11.66
N VAL A 70 10.26 -12.01 12.58
CA VAL A 70 9.56 -10.72 12.65
C VAL A 70 9.57 -10.23 14.09
N ALA A 71 10.08 -9.02 14.31
CA ALA A 71 10.06 -8.40 15.64
C ALA A 71 8.64 -8.02 16.05
N LYS A 72 8.32 -8.17 17.34
CA LYS A 72 6.96 -7.98 17.86
C LYS A 72 6.63 -6.53 18.21
N ASP A 73 7.66 -5.75 18.52
CA ASP A 73 7.58 -4.45 19.18
C ASP A 73 8.01 -3.28 18.29
N HIS A 74 8.62 -3.56 17.14
CA HIS A 74 9.04 -2.57 16.15
C HIS A 74 9.04 -3.17 14.74
N LEU A 75 9.11 -2.34 13.71
CA LEU A 75 9.24 -2.80 12.33
C LEU A 75 10.66 -3.34 12.10
N PHE A 76 10.78 -4.67 12.16
CA PHE A 76 11.96 -5.41 11.73
C PHE A 76 11.55 -6.80 11.23
N ILE A 77 11.85 -7.08 9.98
CA ILE A 77 11.57 -8.36 9.31
C ILE A 77 12.87 -8.88 8.73
N GLU A 78 13.19 -10.14 8.99
CA GLU A 78 14.31 -10.86 8.42
C GLU A 78 13.77 -12.11 7.68
N ILE A 79 14.14 -12.25 6.42
CA ILE A 79 13.79 -13.41 5.59
C ILE A 79 15.05 -13.87 4.86
N GLY A 80 15.61 -15.00 5.32
CA GLY A 80 16.89 -15.51 4.84
C GLY A 80 18.03 -14.52 5.12
N LYS A 81 18.63 -13.94 4.08
CA LYS A 81 19.71 -12.94 4.18
C LYS A 81 19.22 -11.49 3.98
N ASN A 82 17.91 -11.28 3.98
CA ASN A 82 17.29 -10.00 3.68
C ASN A 82 16.71 -9.41 4.96
N THR A 83 16.86 -8.11 5.15
CA THR A 83 16.33 -7.40 6.32
C THR A 83 15.55 -6.17 5.89
N PHE A 84 14.42 -5.90 6.56
CA PHE A 84 13.58 -4.72 6.35
C PHE A 84 13.27 -4.09 7.70
N SER A 85 13.43 -2.78 7.83
CA SER A 85 13.25 -2.08 9.10
C SER A 85 12.87 -0.61 8.91
N GLU A 86 12.60 0.08 10.03
CA GLU A 86 12.43 1.54 10.04
C GLU A 86 13.67 2.30 9.57
N LYS A 87 14.86 1.69 9.66
CA LYS A 87 16.13 2.31 9.28
C LYS A 87 16.49 2.10 7.83
N GLY A 88 15.82 1.20 7.13
CA GLY A 88 16.23 0.78 5.80
C GLY A 88 16.00 -0.69 5.50
N LEU A 89 16.50 -1.12 4.35
CA LEU A 89 16.53 -2.50 3.92
C LEU A 89 17.94 -2.95 3.50
N SER A 90 18.14 -4.26 3.56
CA SER A 90 19.28 -4.95 2.96
C SER A 90 18.76 -6.16 2.19
N LEU A 91 19.18 -6.29 0.94
CA LEU A 91 18.73 -7.34 0.04
C LEU A 91 19.92 -8.19 -0.44
N SER A 92 19.65 -9.48 -0.57
CA SER A 92 20.51 -10.50 -1.15
C SER A 92 19.61 -11.57 -1.77
N LEU A 93 18.96 -11.22 -2.88
CA LEU A 93 18.04 -12.07 -3.64
C LEU A 93 18.70 -12.57 -4.91
N THR A 94 18.49 -13.83 -5.26
CA THR A 94 19.04 -14.44 -6.46
C THR A 94 18.11 -15.52 -6.99
N SER A 95 17.72 -15.38 -8.25
CA SER A 95 17.00 -16.36 -9.04
C SER A 95 17.65 -16.45 -10.44
N PRO A 96 17.22 -17.39 -11.30
CA PRO A 96 17.69 -17.44 -12.69
C PRO A 96 17.44 -16.16 -13.50
N ASN A 97 16.44 -15.35 -13.11
CA ASN A 97 16.00 -14.17 -13.87
C ASN A 97 16.36 -12.84 -13.19
N LEU A 98 16.56 -12.86 -11.86
CA LEU A 98 16.74 -11.65 -11.06
C LEU A 98 17.77 -11.84 -9.96
N THR A 99 18.78 -10.96 -9.95
CA THR A 99 19.74 -10.84 -8.86
C THR A 99 19.69 -9.43 -8.29
N ILE A 100 19.48 -9.31 -6.98
CA ILE A 100 19.42 -8.03 -6.27
C ILE A 100 20.30 -8.12 -5.04
N THR A 101 21.27 -7.22 -4.92
CA THR A 101 22.10 -7.10 -3.72
C THR A 101 22.30 -5.65 -3.34
N GLY A 102 22.36 -5.33 -2.05
CA GLY A 102 22.69 -3.97 -1.60
C GLY A 102 21.87 -3.52 -0.40
N THR A 103 21.88 -2.21 -0.16
CA THR A 103 21.28 -1.59 1.02
C THR A 103 20.69 -0.23 0.68
N ILE A 104 19.56 0.09 1.30
CA ILE A 104 18.93 1.40 1.26
C ILE A 104 18.64 1.81 2.70
N ASP A 105 19.21 2.91 3.14
CA ASP A 105 18.92 3.58 4.41
C ASP A 105 17.72 4.52 4.24
N TYR A 106 16.90 4.60 5.29
CA TYR A 106 15.73 5.47 5.34
C TYR A 106 15.96 6.67 6.27
N GLY A 107 15.43 7.82 5.85
CA GLY A 107 15.25 8.96 6.74
C GLY A 107 14.04 8.78 7.67
N SER A 108 13.73 9.84 8.42
CA SER A 108 12.57 9.82 9.31
C SER A 108 11.27 9.58 8.55
N PHE A 109 10.44 8.69 9.08
CA PHE A 109 9.11 8.43 8.57
C PHE A 109 8.18 9.62 8.84
N THR A 110 7.28 9.87 7.89
CA THR A 110 6.14 10.78 8.05
C THR A 110 4.89 9.94 8.32
N PRO A 111 4.59 9.60 9.59
CA PRO A 111 3.39 8.83 9.92
C PRO A 111 2.12 9.69 9.82
N LEU A 112 0.97 9.02 9.86
CA LEU A 112 -0.32 9.69 9.95
C LEU A 112 -0.56 10.31 11.33
N ARG A 113 -1.32 11.41 11.40
CA ARG A 113 -1.78 11.98 12.68
C ARG A 113 -2.68 10.98 13.41
N ARG A 114 -2.35 10.62 14.66
CA ARG A 114 -3.11 9.65 15.45
C ARG A 114 -4.03 10.37 16.43
N THR A 115 -5.25 9.87 16.59
CA THR A 115 -6.17 10.31 17.65
C THR A 115 -6.79 9.10 18.34
N ASN A 116 -7.42 9.30 19.50
CA ASN A 116 -8.14 8.21 20.18
C ASN A 116 -9.31 7.67 19.32
N TYR A 117 -9.93 8.51 18.50
CA TYR A 117 -10.99 8.05 17.59
C TYR A 117 -10.44 7.36 16.34
N ALA A 118 -9.32 7.86 15.81
CA ALA A 118 -8.67 7.33 14.62
C ALA A 118 -7.18 7.05 14.89
N PRO A 119 -6.86 5.93 15.57
CA PRO A 119 -5.49 5.58 15.92
C PRO A 119 -4.65 5.12 14.72
N SER A 120 -5.29 4.67 13.64
CA SER A 120 -4.66 4.40 12.34
C SER A 120 -5.55 4.89 11.18
N ILE A 121 -5.16 4.61 9.95
CA ILE A 121 -5.95 4.93 8.74
C ILE A 121 -7.35 4.26 8.77
N MET A 122 -7.47 3.11 9.43
CA MET A 122 -8.72 2.38 9.61
C MET A 122 -9.66 3.02 10.64
N GLY A 123 -9.25 4.09 11.32
CA GLY A 123 -10.13 4.81 12.23
C GLY A 123 -10.59 3.94 13.42
N PRO A 124 -11.88 3.96 13.80
CA PRO A 124 -12.39 3.11 14.86
C PRO A 124 -12.38 1.61 14.50
N PHE A 125 -12.22 1.25 13.22
CA PHE A 125 -12.12 -0.15 12.82
C PHE A 125 -10.85 -0.83 13.33
N SER A 126 -9.82 -0.06 13.70
CA SER A 126 -8.63 -0.56 14.40
C SER A 126 -8.94 -1.19 15.76
N TYR A 127 -10.10 -0.90 16.36
CA TYR A 127 -10.51 -1.53 17.61
C TYR A 127 -11.23 -2.87 17.41
N LEU A 128 -11.51 -3.26 16.15
CA LEU A 128 -12.20 -4.50 15.82
C LEU A 128 -11.18 -5.58 15.45
N SER A 129 -11.46 -6.84 15.76
CA SER A 129 -10.56 -7.99 15.52
C SER A 129 -11.16 -9.05 14.59
N PHE A 130 -12.17 -8.69 13.78
CA PHE A 130 -12.92 -9.63 12.94
C PHE A 130 -13.04 -9.18 11.47
N MET A 131 -12.22 -8.22 11.02
CA MET A 131 -12.21 -7.82 9.61
C MET A 131 -11.36 -8.79 8.79
N GLU A 132 -11.75 -8.98 7.52
CA GLU A 132 -11.01 -9.87 6.60
C GLU A 132 -9.63 -9.35 6.25
N CYS A 133 -9.48 -8.03 6.19
CA CYS A 133 -8.23 -7.34 5.92
C CYS A 133 -8.16 -6.06 6.75
N TYR A 134 -6.97 -5.81 7.30
CA TYR A 134 -6.58 -4.60 7.98
C TYR A 134 -5.49 -3.91 7.20
N HIS A 135 -5.54 -2.59 7.20
CA HIS A 135 -4.62 -1.74 6.48
C HIS A 135 -3.93 -0.76 7.43
N GLY A 136 -2.63 -0.57 7.27
CA GLY A 136 -1.82 0.33 8.09
C GLY A 136 -0.82 1.12 7.26
N ILE A 137 -0.88 2.44 7.32
CA ILE A 137 0.13 3.31 6.72
C ILE A 137 1.19 3.61 7.79
N LEU A 138 2.40 3.10 7.59
CA LEU A 138 3.52 3.30 8.50
C LEU A 138 4.28 4.59 8.15
N SER A 139 4.40 4.92 6.86
CA SER A 139 5.02 6.16 6.41
C SER A 139 4.40 6.64 5.09
N MET A 140 3.84 7.85 5.11
CA MET A 140 3.41 8.54 3.89
C MET A 140 4.61 8.96 3.03
N LYS A 141 5.74 9.32 3.64
CA LYS A 141 6.99 9.70 2.95
C LYS A 141 8.21 9.57 3.87
N HIS A 142 9.31 9.07 3.32
CA HIS A 142 10.65 9.16 3.90
C HIS A 142 11.71 9.32 2.80
N SER A 143 12.89 9.83 3.15
CA SER A 143 14.02 9.95 2.21
C SER A 143 14.77 8.62 2.10
N LEU A 144 15.37 8.39 0.93
CA LEU A 144 16.19 7.21 0.66
C LEU A 144 17.66 7.59 0.45
N LYS A 145 18.57 6.68 0.84
CA LYS A 145 20.00 6.77 0.57
C LYS A 145 20.61 5.38 0.44
N GLY A 146 21.51 5.18 -0.50
CA GLY A 146 22.18 3.90 -0.70
C GLY A 146 21.97 3.38 -2.11
N GLN A 147 22.21 2.09 -2.32
CA GLN A 147 22.30 1.55 -3.67
C GLN A 147 21.95 0.07 -3.68
N LEU A 148 21.33 -0.35 -4.78
CA LEU A 148 21.13 -1.76 -5.11
C LEU A 148 21.86 -2.08 -6.41
N THR A 149 22.42 -3.26 -6.49
CA THR A 149 22.85 -3.89 -7.74
C THR A 149 21.73 -4.81 -8.21
N TRP A 150 21.07 -4.45 -9.31
CA TRP A 150 19.96 -5.15 -9.95
C TRP A 150 20.44 -5.72 -11.29
N ASN A 151 20.52 -7.05 -11.42
CA ASN A 151 21.03 -7.72 -12.63
C ASN A 151 22.37 -7.13 -13.13
N ASN A 152 23.32 -6.91 -12.21
CA ASN A 152 24.62 -6.27 -12.42
C ASN A 152 24.60 -4.77 -12.75
N GLN A 153 23.43 -4.13 -12.78
CA GLN A 153 23.31 -2.68 -12.92
C GLN A 153 23.18 -2.02 -11.54
N GLN A 154 23.93 -0.96 -11.30
CA GLN A 154 23.84 -0.21 -10.05
C GLN A 154 22.75 0.85 -10.16
N ILE A 155 21.85 0.85 -9.18
CA ILE A 155 20.78 1.82 -9.03
C ILE A 155 21.05 2.58 -7.74
N ASP A 156 21.26 3.89 -7.85
CA ASP A 156 21.43 4.78 -6.70
C ASP A 156 20.05 5.24 -6.21
N PHE A 157 19.77 4.96 -4.94
CA PHE A 157 18.52 5.35 -4.28
C PHE A 157 18.64 6.69 -3.54
N THR A 158 19.78 7.36 -3.60
CA THR A 158 20.02 8.63 -2.93
C THR A 158 19.10 9.73 -3.46
N HIS A 159 18.50 10.49 -2.54
CA HIS A 159 17.48 11.51 -2.83
C HIS A 159 16.13 10.95 -3.29
N GLY A 160 15.93 9.63 -3.21
CA GLY A 160 14.66 8.99 -3.48
C GLY A 160 13.59 9.24 -2.43
N ILE A 161 12.38 8.81 -2.80
CA ILE A 161 11.18 8.91 -1.97
C ILE A 161 10.68 7.51 -1.65
N GLY A 162 10.54 7.22 -0.36
CA GLY A 162 9.94 5.98 0.13
C GLY A 162 8.51 6.14 0.61
N TYR A 163 7.70 5.11 0.43
CA TYR A 163 6.36 4.94 1.00
C TYR A 163 6.27 3.55 1.65
N LEU A 164 5.53 3.44 2.76
CA LEU A 164 5.40 2.18 3.47
C LEU A 164 3.99 1.98 4.04
N GLU A 165 3.37 0.89 3.63
CA GLU A 165 2.13 0.38 4.19
C GLU A 165 2.24 -1.10 4.56
N LYS A 166 1.23 -1.58 5.28
CA LYS A 166 1.14 -2.93 5.82
C LYS A 166 -0.29 -3.41 5.70
N ASP A 167 -0.45 -4.64 5.23
CA ASP A 167 -1.72 -5.35 5.15
C ASP A 167 -1.65 -6.68 5.89
N TRP A 168 -2.72 -7.03 6.59
CA TRP A 168 -2.84 -8.33 7.24
C TRP A 168 -4.29 -8.76 7.43
N GLY A 169 -4.51 -10.06 7.55
CA GLY A 169 -5.84 -10.63 7.74
C GLY A 169 -5.96 -11.99 7.09
N SER A 170 -7.19 -12.43 6.83
CA SER A 170 -7.45 -13.73 6.19
C SER A 170 -7.44 -13.66 4.66
N SER A 171 -7.87 -12.54 4.07
CA SER A 171 -7.89 -12.36 2.62
C SER A 171 -8.00 -10.88 2.24
N PHE A 172 -7.44 -10.50 1.08
CA PHE A 172 -7.74 -9.21 0.48
C PHE A 172 -9.22 -9.14 0.06
N PRO A 173 -9.79 -7.92 0.00
CA PRO A 173 -11.16 -7.71 -0.48
C PRO A 173 -11.36 -8.23 -1.92
N ALA A 174 -12.56 -8.76 -2.19
CA ALA A 174 -12.91 -9.26 -3.51
C ALA A 174 -12.84 -8.17 -4.60
N THR A 175 -13.23 -6.94 -4.25
CA THR A 175 -13.16 -5.77 -5.12
C THR A 175 -12.57 -4.59 -4.38
N TYR A 176 -11.62 -3.90 -5.01
CA TYR A 176 -11.01 -2.70 -4.46
C TYR A 176 -10.37 -1.81 -5.53
N LEU A 177 -10.18 -0.55 -5.16
CA LEU A 177 -9.36 0.44 -5.85
C LEU A 177 -8.30 0.93 -4.86
N TRP A 178 -7.05 1.01 -5.29
CA TRP A 178 -5.95 1.57 -4.50
C TRP A 178 -5.14 2.54 -5.35
N ALA A 179 -4.72 3.65 -4.76
CA ALA A 179 -3.85 4.62 -5.39
C ALA A 179 -2.91 5.28 -4.39
N GLN A 180 -1.65 5.47 -4.77
CA GLN A 180 -0.65 6.14 -3.95
C GLN A 180 0.27 7.00 -4.81
N CYS A 181 0.56 8.23 -4.38
CA CYS A 181 1.48 9.13 -5.09
C CYS A 181 2.14 10.12 -4.13
N ASN A 182 3.45 10.32 -4.28
CA ASN A 182 4.23 11.27 -3.47
C ASN A 182 4.99 12.32 -4.30
N GLN A 183 4.89 12.27 -5.64
CA GLN A 183 5.59 13.19 -6.52
C GLN A 183 4.58 14.02 -7.31
N PHE A 184 4.32 15.23 -6.82
CA PHE A 184 3.46 16.22 -7.48
C PHE A 184 4.31 17.35 -8.06
N GLU A 185 3.82 17.99 -9.12
CA GLU A 185 4.61 18.94 -9.94
C GLU A 185 5.16 20.14 -9.16
N THR A 186 4.36 20.75 -8.29
CA THR A 186 4.72 22.06 -7.68
C THR A 186 4.60 22.12 -6.16
N ILE A 187 3.88 21.19 -5.54
CA ILE A 187 3.61 21.20 -4.10
C ILE A 187 4.06 19.88 -3.49
N ASP A 188 4.84 19.94 -2.41
CA ASP A 188 5.17 18.74 -1.64
C ASP A 188 3.90 18.19 -0.98
N ALA A 189 3.45 17.05 -1.50
CA ALA A 189 2.23 16.41 -1.06
C ALA A 189 2.37 14.88 -1.14
N GLN A 190 1.68 14.21 -0.22
CA GLN A 190 1.64 12.76 -0.15
C GLN A 190 0.18 12.33 -0.20
N PHE A 191 -0.11 11.38 -1.07
CA PHE A 191 -1.46 10.95 -1.35
C PHE A 191 -1.57 9.44 -1.23
N PHE A 192 -2.62 9.02 -0.54
CA PHE A 192 -3.07 7.65 -0.45
C PHE A 192 -4.59 7.61 -0.60
N PHE A 193 -5.09 6.59 -1.30
CA PHE A 193 -6.51 6.28 -1.41
C PHE A 193 -6.70 4.76 -1.49
N SER A 194 -7.69 4.27 -0.76
CA SER A 194 -8.23 2.93 -0.93
C SER A 194 -9.74 2.92 -0.76
N ALA A 195 -10.42 2.20 -1.64
CA ALA A 195 -11.84 1.91 -1.56
C ALA A 195 -12.07 0.43 -1.78
N ALA A 196 -12.78 -0.24 -0.88
CA ALA A 196 -12.97 -1.67 -0.93
C ALA A 196 -14.35 -2.08 -0.44
N GLU A 197 -14.87 -3.18 -0.97
CA GLU A 197 -16.03 -3.83 -0.39
C GLU A 197 -15.65 -4.75 0.76
N ILE A 198 -16.13 -4.42 1.95
CA ILE A 198 -15.77 -5.11 3.18
C ILE A 198 -16.99 -5.88 3.71
N PRO A 199 -16.89 -7.19 3.91
CA PRO A 199 -17.85 -7.97 4.68
C PRO A 199 -17.95 -7.44 6.10
N PHE A 200 -19.18 -7.17 6.54
CA PHE A 200 -19.44 -6.69 7.88
C PHE A 200 -20.70 -7.34 8.43
N LEU A 201 -20.50 -8.20 9.43
CA LEU A 201 -21.56 -9.00 10.05
C LEU A 201 -22.38 -9.77 9.01
N LYS A 202 -23.64 -9.36 8.77
CA LYS A 202 -24.57 -10.02 7.84
C LYS A 202 -24.65 -9.33 6.47
N GLY A 203 -23.77 -8.39 6.18
CA GLY A 203 -23.80 -7.61 4.94
C GLY A 203 -22.43 -7.26 4.42
N ARG A 204 -22.39 -6.32 3.47
CA ARG A 204 -21.19 -5.73 2.91
C ARG A 204 -21.38 -4.22 2.89
N PHE A 205 -20.32 -3.46 3.14
CA PHE A 205 -20.33 -2.01 2.94
C PHE A 205 -19.12 -1.58 2.09
N LEU A 206 -19.27 -0.46 1.41
CA LEU A 206 -18.16 0.18 0.70
C LEU A 206 -17.38 1.04 1.70
N GLY A 207 -16.20 0.55 2.08
CA GLY A 207 -15.23 1.29 2.88
C GLY A 207 -14.40 2.20 1.99
N VAL A 208 -14.15 3.42 2.45
CA VAL A 208 -13.23 4.36 1.82
C VAL A 208 -12.33 4.94 2.89
N ILE A 209 -11.03 4.95 2.60
CA ILE A 209 -10.00 5.60 3.38
C ILE A 209 -9.09 6.36 2.42
N SER A 210 -8.77 7.61 2.72
CA SER A 210 -7.84 8.40 1.93
C SER A 210 -7.19 9.46 2.79
N VAL A 211 -5.93 9.76 2.48
CA VAL A 211 -5.17 10.83 3.10
C VAL A 211 -4.49 11.62 2.01
N LEU A 212 -4.68 12.94 2.07
CA LEU A 212 -3.84 13.89 1.34
C LEU A 212 -3.11 14.74 2.38
N GLN A 213 -1.79 14.61 2.44
CA GLN A 213 -0.93 15.53 3.18
C GLN A 213 -0.43 16.59 2.20
N VAL A 214 -0.65 17.87 2.53
CA VAL A 214 -0.17 19.00 1.75
C VAL A 214 0.62 19.88 2.68
N ASN A 215 1.92 20.01 2.45
CA ASN A 215 2.84 20.63 3.41
C ASN A 215 2.68 19.99 4.80
N ASN A 216 2.24 20.75 5.81
CA ASN A 216 2.05 20.28 7.17
C ASN A 216 0.59 19.90 7.50
N GLU A 217 -0.35 20.05 6.57
CA GLU A 217 -1.77 19.76 6.81
C GLU A 217 -2.17 18.38 6.31
N GLU A 218 -3.00 17.69 7.08
CA GLU A 218 -3.52 16.37 6.73
C GLU A 218 -5.03 16.43 6.50
N TYR A 219 -5.46 16.06 5.29
CA TYR A 219 -6.86 15.92 4.92
C TYR A 219 -7.21 14.44 4.86
N ARG A 220 -7.87 13.96 5.92
CA ARG A 220 -8.30 12.56 6.03
C ARG A 220 -9.76 12.39 5.65
N PHE A 221 -9.99 11.45 4.73
CA PHE A 221 -11.31 10.96 4.38
C PHE A 221 -11.45 9.53 4.88
N GLY A 222 -12.55 9.25 5.57
CA GLY A 222 -12.84 7.91 6.05
C GLY A 222 -14.34 7.69 6.11
N THR A 223 -14.83 6.50 5.78
CA THR A 223 -16.26 6.16 5.97
C THR A 223 -16.70 6.43 7.41
N TYR A 224 -15.81 6.21 8.38
CA TYR A 224 -16.00 6.50 9.81
C TYR A 224 -16.03 8.00 10.17
N TYR A 225 -15.68 8.89 9.24
CA TYR A 225 -15.90 10.34 9.32
C TYR A 225 -17.02 10.82 8.38
N GLY A 226 -17.76 9.89 7.78
CA GLY A 226 -18.86 10.18 6.86
C GLY A 226 -18.42 10.42 5.42
N ALA A 227 -17.21 10.04 5.03
CA ALA A 227 -16.81 10.05 3.62
C ALA A 227 -17.63 9.04 2.81
N LYS A 228 -17.95 9.42 1.57
CA LYS A 228 -18.62 8.56 0.59
C LYS A 228 -18.16 8.87 -0.82
N ILE A 229 -18.11 7.84 -1.66
CA ILE A 229 -17.94 8.01 -3.11
C ILE A 229 -19.25 8.51 -3.69
N LEU A 230 -19.19 9.58 -4.47
CA LEU A 230 -20.33 10.16 -5.19
C LEU A 230 -20.47 9.55 -6.58
N SER A 231 -19.35 9.38 -7.28
CA SER A 231 -19.33 8.79 -8.62
C SER A 231 -17.97 8.17 -8.93
N ILE A 232 -18.01 7.19 -9.81
CA ILE A 232 -16.86 6.60 -10.48
C ILE A 232 -17.24 6.49 -11.96
N PHE A 233 -16.41 6.99 -12.85
CA PHE A 233 -16.64 6.89 -14.28
C PHE A 233 -15.32 6.93 -15.05
N ARG A 234 -15.31 6.34 -16.24
CA ARG A 234 -14.18 6.45 -17.17
C ARG A 234 -14.33 7.67 -18.06
N LYS A 235 -13.23 8.38 -18.26
CA LYS A 235 -13.12 9.51 -19.18
C LYS A 235 -11.88 9.28 -20.03
N GLU A 236 -12.09 8.96 -21.31
CA GLU A 236 -11.02 8.53 -22.21
C GLU A 236 -10.25 7.37 -21.58
N ASN A 237 -8.97 7.58 -21.28
CA ASN A 237 -8.06 6.60 -20.70
C ASN A 237 -7.93 6.70 -19.19
N ASN A 238 -8.73 7.54 -18.53
CA ASN A 238 -8.65 7.78 -17.09
C ASN A 238 -9.85 7.21 -16.35
N LEU A 239 -9.60 6.73 -15.12
CA LEU A 239 -10.64 6.48 -14.13
C LEU A 239 -10.76 7.70 -13.24
N VAL A 240 -11.99 8.23 -13.12
CA VAL A 240 -12.28 9.39 -12.28
C VAL A 240 -13.12 8.94 -11.09
N ILE A 241 -12.66 9.25 -9.89
CA ILE A 241 -13.32 8.94 -8.61
C ILE A 241 -13.59 10.27 -7.91
N ILE A 242 -14.86 10.52 -7.57
CA ILE A 242 -15.26 11.73 -6.84
C ILE A 242 -15.81 11.29 -5.49
N MET A 243 -15.27 11.83 -4.41
CA MET A 243 -15.70 11.53 -3.04
C MET A 243 -15.88 12.79 -2.21
N LYS A 244 -16.76 12.72 -1.21
CA LYS A 244 -17.14 13.86 -0.38
C LYS A 244 -17.17 13.49 1.09
N GLN A 245 -16.70 14.41 1.93
CA GLN A 245 -16.81 14.37 3.38
C GLN A 245 -17.12 15.77 3.91
N GLN A 246 -18.34 15.96 4.42
CA GLN A 246 -18.83 17.27 4.89
C GLN A 246 -18.66 18.36 3.81
N GLN A 247 -17.86 19.40 4.09
CA GLN A 247 -17.54 20.51 3.19
C GLN A 247 -16.39 20.22 2.21
N LEU A 248 -15.73 19.07 2.32
CA LEU A 248 -14.61 18.66 1.48
C LEU A 248 -15.06 17.76 0.34
N GLU A 249 -14.51 17.99 -0.83
CA GLU A 249 -14.67 17.15 -2.01
C GLU A 249 -13.29 16.82 -2.56
N LEU A 250 -13.04 15.55 -2.86
CA LEU A 250 -11.78 15.04 -3.39
C LEU A 250 -12.08 14.32 -4.71
N THR A 251 -11.39 14.75 -5.76
CA THR A 251 -11.44 14.13 -7.08
C THR A 251 -10.09 13.53 -7.40
N ILE A 252 -10.09 12.27 -7.80
CA ILE A 252 -8.93 11.50 -8.20
C ILE A 252 -9.14 11.10 -9.66
N GLU A 253 -8.24 11.51 -10.54
CA GLU A 253 -8.24 11.13 -11.94
C GLU A 253 -6.94 10.40 -12.22
N VAL A 254 -6.99 9.10 -12.51
CA VAL A 254 -5.81 8.25 -12.67
C VAL A 254 -5.79 7.60 -14.06
N GLN A 255 -4.62 7.57 -14.69
CA GLN A 255 -4.47 7.02 -16.03
C GLN A 255 -4.49 5.49 -16.02
N THR A 256 -5.33 4.90 -16.87
CA THR A 256 -5.62 3.45 -16.92
C THR A 256 -5.02 2.69 -18.11
N GLU A 257 -4.28 3.34 -19.02
CA GLU A 257 -3.50 2.67 -20.09
C GLU A 257 -2.16 2.06 -19.65
N GLY A 258 -1.90 0.78 -20.00
CA GLY A 258 -0.66 0.03 -19.69
C GLY A 258 -0.56 -0.47 -18.23
N GLY A 259 -0.07 -1.68 -17.96
CA GLY A 259 0.08 -2.24 -16.60
C GLY A 259 0.57 -3.70 -16.58
N HIS A 260 1.21 -4.13 -15.49
CA HIS A 260 1.81 -5.47 -15.36
C HIS A 260 0.96 -6.37 -14.45
N PRO A 261 0.97 -7.70 -14.66
CA PRO A 261 0.33 -8.63 -13.74
C PRO A 261 1.08 -8.70 -12.38
N LEU A 262 0.36 -8.46 -11.29
CA LEU A 262 0.74 -8.60 -9.88
C LEU A 262 0.09 -9.84 -9.29
N MET A 263 0.80 -10.63 -8.48
CA MET A 263 0.18 -11.70 -7.69
C MET A 263 -0.31 -11.13 -6.36
N ALA A 264 -1.54 -11.43 -5.97
CA ALA A 264 -2.12 -11.08 -4.68
C ALA A 264 -2.74 -12.31 -4.01
N PRO A 265 -2.87 -12.31 -2.67
CA PRO A 265 -3.39 -13.45 -1.96
C PRO A 265 -4.93 -13.52 -2.06
N HIS A 266 -5.43 -14.72 -2.33
CA HIS A 266 -6.84 -15.09 -2.19
C HIS A 266 -6.90 -16.35 -1.32
N GLN A 267 -7.55 -16.25 -0.15
CA GLN A 267 -7.59 -17.33 0.86
C GLN A 267 -6.18 -17.79 1.32
N GLY A 268 -5.26 -16.85 1.55
CA GLY A 268 -3.88 -17.16 1.99
C GLY A 268 -2.94 -17.70 0.91
N LEU A 269 -3.43 -17.95 -0.31
CA LEU A 269 -2.63 -18.40 -1.45
C LEU A 269 -2.36 -17.25 -2.42
N MET A 270 -1.10 -17.04 -2.80
CA MET A 270 -0.69 -16.07 -3.83
C MET A 270 -1.08 -16.57 -5.23
N ASN A 271 -2.37 -16.61 -5.55
CA ASN A 271 -2.89 -17.19 -6.80
C ASN A 271 -3.76 -16.23 -7.64
N ARG A 272 -3.96 -14.98 -7.20
CA ARG A 272 -4.75 -13.99 -7.94
C ARG A 272 -3.84 -13.05 -8.73
N ILE A 273 -4.01 -12.98 -10.05
CA ILE A 273 -3.36 -11.95 -10.87
C ILE A 273 -4.19 -10.67 -10.82
N ILE A 274 -3.64 -9.62 -10.25
CA ILE A 274 -4.11 -8.24 -10.24
C ILE A 274 -3.34 -7.47 -11.31
N ARG A 275 -3.89 -6.40 -11.87
CA ARG A 275 -3.12 -5.48 -12.71
C ARG A 275 -2.67 -4.32 -11.83
N GLU A 276 -1.41 -4.33 -11.41
CA GLU A 276 -0.79 -3.17 -10.77
C GLU A 276 -0.07 -2.35 -11.83
N LYS A 277 -0.21 -1.03 -11.70
CA LYS A 277 0.70 -0.09 -12.35
C LYS A 277 1.61 0.47 -11.28
N ALA A 278 2.88 0.09 -11.33
CA ALA A 278 3.88 0.63 -10.41
C ALA A 278 4.06 2.15 -10.57
N SER A 279 3.83 2.66 -11.78
CA SER A 279 4.00 4.08 -12.12
C SER A 279 2.98 4.51 -13.19
N THR A 280 2.14 5.48 -12.83
CA THR A 280 1.20 6.12 -13.75
C THR A 280 0.99 7.59 -13.38
N GLU A 281 0.27 8.32 -14.23
CA GLU A 281 -0.11 9.70 -13.97
C GLU A 281 -1.41 9.76 -13.16
N ILE A 282 -1.44 10.67 -12.19
CA ILE A 282 -2.62 10.93 -11.36
C ILE A 282 -2.84 12.43 -11.23
N THR A 283 -4.09 12.88 -11.25
CA THR A 283 -4.46 14.24 -10.88
C THR A 283 -5.34 14.18 -9.65
N VAL A 284 -4.91 14.87 -8.59
CA VAL A 284 -5.65 14.95 -7.33
C VAL A 284 -6.12 16.38 -7.14
N THR A 285 -7.43 16.54 -6.94
CA THR A 285 -8.06 17.83 -6.66
C THR A 285 -8.81 17.78 -5.35
N LEU A 286 -8.43 18.62 -4.38
CA LEU A 286 -9.15 18.83 -3.14
C LEU A 286 -9.85 20.19 -3.17
N GLN A 287 -11.14 20.20 -2.85
CA GLN A 287 -11.96 21.40 -2.71
C GLN A 287 -12.59 21.50 -1.32
N LYS A 288 -12.78 22.73 -0.84
CA LYS A 288 -13.54 23.07 0.38
C LYS A 288 -14.47 24.22 0.09
N ASN A 289 -15.77 24.04 0.33
CA ASN A 289 -16.79 25.06 0.06
C ASN A 289 -16.70 25.63 -1.38
N LYS A 290 -16.43 24.76 -2.37
CA LYS A 290 -16.22 25.08 -3.80
C LYS A 290 -14.92 25.83 -4.13
N GLY A 291 -14.09 26.18 -3.14
CA GLY A 291 -12.73 26.68 -3.38
C GLY A 291 -11.75 25.52 -3.54
N ILE A 292 -10.84 25.61 -4.52
CA ILE A 292 -9.76 24.62 -4.69
C ILE A 292 -8.67 24.89 -3.64
N ILE A 293 -8.38 23.88 -2.83
CA ILE A 293 -7.26 23.89 -1.87
C ILE A 293 -6.01 23.31 -2.53
N PHE A 294 -6.19 22.24 -3.29
CA PHE A 294 -5.10 21.53 -3.95
C PHE A 294 -5.58 21.05 -5.32
N LYS A 295 -4.77 21.23 -6.35
CA LYS A 295 -4.96 20.63 -7.66
C LYS A 295 -3.60 20.45 -8.29
N GLN A 296 -3.14 19.22 -8.37
CA GLN A 296 -1.82 18.90 -8.94
C GLN A 296 -1.90 17.61 -9.74
N LYS A 297 -1.11 17.59 -10.81
CA LYS A 297 -0.71 16.35 -11.46
C LYS A 297 0.46 15.76 -10.69
N GLY A 298 0.44 14.44 -10.55
CA GLY A 298 1.49 13.64 -9.96
C GLY A 298 1.92 12.53 -10.90
N ASN A 299 3.17 12.13 -10.75
CA ASN A 299 3.82 11.08 -11.54
C ASN A 299 4.21 9.93 -10.60
N ALA A 300 4.60 8.79 -11.19
CA ALA A 300 5.00 7.60 -10.44
C ALA A 300 3.94 7.14 -9.41
N ALA A 301 2.66 7.36 -9.76
CA ALA A 301 1.55 6.90 -8.94
C ALA A 301 1.44 5.38 -9.04
N GLY A 302 1.33 4.71 -7.90
CA GLY A 302 0.87 3.34 -7.85
C GLY A 302 -0.65 3.31 -8.05
N PHE A 303 -1.16 2.37 -8.83
CA PHE A 303 -2.60 2.18 -9.01
C PHE A 303 -2.97 0.72 -9.20
N GLU A 304 -4.01 0.29 -8.49
CA GLU A 304 -4.61 -1.03 -8.60
C GLU A 304 -6.12 -0.93 -8.78
N GLU A 305 -6.64 -1.69 -9.74
CA GLU A 305 -8.08 -1.84 -9.99
C GLU A 305 -8.44 -3.32 -10.00
N VAL A 306 -9.32 -3.72 -9.07
CA VAL A 306 -9.71 -5.10 -8.86
C VAL A 306 -11.22 -5.23 -8.85
N GLY A 307 -11.77 -5.73 -9.95
CA GLY A 307 -13.21 -5.82 -10.16
C GLY A 307 -13.91 -4.45 -10.17
N GLN A 308 -15.24 -4.47 -10.05
CA GLN A 308 -16.06 -3.26 -10.02
C GLN A 308 -16.65 -3.06 -8.62
N LEU A 309 -16.56 -1.85 -8.09
CA LEU A 309 -17.17 -1.50 -6.80
C LEU A 309 -18.69 -1.47 -6.91
N ARG A 310 -19.38 -2.18 -6.02
CA ARG A 310 -20.85 -2.24 -5.97
C ARG A 310 -21.47 -0.86 -5.87
N GLY A 311 -22.52 -0.66 -6.67
CA GLY A 311 -23.26 0.61 -6.76
C GLY A 311 -22.71 1.56 -7.80
N PHE A 312 -21.62 1.20 -8.48
CA PHE A 312 -21.05 1.95 -9.60
C PHE A 312 -20.96 1.06 -10.84
N SER A 313 -21.03 1.67 -12.02
CA SER A 313 -20.83 1.01 -13.31
C SER A 313 -19.91 1.89 -14.14
N TYR A 314 -18.70 1.40 -14.43
CA TYR A 314 -17.62 2.12 -15.09
C TYR A 314 -16.64 1.16 -15.75
#